data_AF-A0A015LIH6-F1
#
_entry.id   AF-A0A015LIH6-F1
#
_cell.length_a   1.000
_cell.length_b   1.000
_cell.length_c   1.000
_cell.angle_alpha   90.00
_cell.angle_beta   90.00
_cell.angle_gamma   90.00
#
_symmetry.space_group_name_H-M   'P 1'
#
loop_
_entity.id
_entity.type
_entity.pdbx_description
1 polymer ?
#
loop_
_entity_poly.entity_id
_entity_poly.type
_entity_poly.pdbx_seq_one_letter_code
_entity_poly.pdbx_strand_id
1 'polypeptide(L)'
;MLNSLWCSKQCRDITQNWKSMVKTNELCLKCTQETTYFGKYFCGEDCEEWVNENGPCIFKLSKQGNKFKDISNQFMSSWKHENKVMPEIHTIYKIFPEKQIISRYNNYRDTIESLRRLDGKPFPKGDGRVMTKGNEQRRFHGTRM
;
A
#
# COMPACT_ATOMS: atom_id res chain seq x y z
N MET A 1 -9.55 -28.45 8.67
CA MET A 1 -10.49 -27.50 9.31
C MET A 1 -9.85 -26.14 9.29
N LEU A 2 -10.38 -25.19 8.52
CA LEU A 2 -9.87 -23.81 8.53
C LEU A 2 -10.36 -23.17 9.83
N ASN A 3 -9.45 -22.94 10.78
CA ASN A 3 -9.72 -22.17 11.99
C ASN A 3 -10.09 -20.73 11.58
N SER A 4 -11.38 -20.51 11.35
CA SER A 4 -11.93 -19.17 11.19
C SER A 4 -11.81 -18.46 12.53
N LEU A 5 -11.26 -17.24 12.52
CA LEU A 5 -11.20 -16.37 13.71
C LEU A 5 -12.60 -15.97 14.22
N TRP A 6 -13.65 -16.23 13.43
CA TRP A 6 -15.03 -15.86 13.73
C TRP A 6 -15.98 -17.05 13.64
N CYS A 7 -16.96 -17.10 14.55
CA CYS A 7 -18.00 -18.13 14.59
C CYS A 7 -19.05 -18.00 13.48
N SER A 8 -19.16 -16.83 12.83
CA SER A 8 -20.07 -16.62 11.70
C SER A 8 -19.58 -15.48 10.78
N LYS A 9 -20.14 -15.40 9.56
CA LYS A 9 -19.91 -14.28 8.63
C LYS A 9 -20.33 -12.95 9.25
N GLN A 10 -21.46 -12.93 9.97
CA GLN A 10 -21.94 -11.73 10.63
C GLN A 10 -20.94 -11.23 11.69
N CYS A 11 -20.43 -12.13 12.54
CA CYS A 11 -19.42 -11.78 13.54
C CYS A 11 -18.12 -11.26 12.91
N ARG A 12 -17.72 -11.78 11.75
CA ARG A 12 -16.59 -11.24 10.98
C ARG A 12 -16.87 -9.83 10.46
N ASP A 13 -18.02 -9.64 9.80
CA ASP A 13 -18.32 -8.40 9.09
C ASP A 13 -18.57 -7.22 10.08
N ILE A 14 -18.97 -7.49 11.33
CA ILE A 14 -19.03 -6.47 12.42
C ILE A 14 -17.67 -6.21 13.09
N THR A 15 -16.68 -7.08 12.90
CA THR A 15 -15.34 -6.86 13.47
C THR A 15 -14.64 -5.75 12.70
N GLN A 16 -14.28 -4.68 13.40
CA GLN A 16 -13.56 -3.57 12.78
C GLN A 16 -12.25 -4.05 12.16
N ASN A 17 -11.97 -3.63 10.93
CA ASN A 17 -10.76 -3.98 10.18
C ASN A 17 -10.53 -5.49 9.98
N TRP A 18 -11.55 -6.35 10.07
CA TRP A 18 -11.41 -7.81 9.96
C TRP A 18 -10.58 -8.28 8.75
N LYS A 19 -10.64 -7.54 7.63
CA LYS A 19 -9.85 -7.84 6.42
C LYS A 19 -8.36 -7.91 6.72
N SER A 20 -7.81 -7.02 7.56
CA SER A 20 -6.39 -7.03 7.91
C SER A 20 -5.97 -8.22 8.77
N MET A 21 -6.91 -9.04 9.26
CA MET A 21 -6.65 -10.26 10.01
C MET A 21 -6.69 -11.51 9.11
N VAL A 22 -6.95 -11.34 7.81
CA VAL A 22 -7.01 -12.44 6.84
C VAL A 22 -5.62 -12.67 6.24
N LYS A 23 -5.09 -13.88 6.39
CA LYS A 23 -3.86 -14.30 5.68
C LYS A 23 -4.08 -14.29 4.17
N THR A 24 -3.06 -13.88 3.44
CA THR A 24 -2.99 -13.93 1.97
C THR A 24 -2.06 -15.05 1.53
N ASN A 25 -1.97 -15.28 0.21
CA ASN A 25 -0.95 -16.16 -0.37
C ASN A 25 0.35 -15.40 -0.73
N GLU A 26 0.49 -14.14 -0.33
CA GLU A 26 1.70 -13.35 -0.58
C GLU A 26 2.73 -13.63 0.52
N LEU A 27 3.97 -13.94 0.14
CA LEU A 27 5.07 -14.11 1.09
C LEU A 27 5.53 -12.78 1.66
N CYS A 28 6.00 -12.80 2.91
CA CYS A 28 6.66 -11.69 3.58
C CYS A 28 7.86 -11.20 2.77
N LEU A 29 7.93 -9.89 2.52
CA LEU A 29 9.04 -9.31 1.74
C LEU A 29 10.40 -9.44 2.45
N LYS A 30 10.43 -9.50 3.79
CA LYS A 30 11.66 -9.61 4.57
C LYS A 30 12.14 -11.04 4.74
N CYS A 31 11.32 -11.93 5.28
CA CYS A 31 11.76 -13.30 5.61
C CYS A 31 11.51 -14.31 4.49
N THR A 32 10.58 -14.04 3.57
CA THR A 32 10.15 -14.96 2.50
C THR A 32 9.69 -16.35 2.95
N GLN A 33 9.49 -16.55 4.25
CA GLN A 33 9.10 -17.84 4.85
C GLN A 33 7.60 -17.92 5.14
N GLU A 34 7.04 -16.82 5.65
CA GLU A 34 5.63 -16.76 6.08
C GLU A 34 4.79 -15.90 5.15
N THR A 35 3.49 -16.20 5.09
CA THR A 35 2.51 -15.40 4.37
C THR A 35 2.14 -14.13 5.12
N THR A 36 1.82 -13.07 4.39
CA THR A 36 1.36 -11.79 4.96
C THR A 36 -0.14 -11.76 5.18
N TYR A 37 -0.59 -10.81 5.97
CA TYR A 37 -2.01 -10.45 6.08
C TYR A 37 -2.44 -9.48 4.97
N PHE A 38 -3.74 -9.41 4.71
CA PHE A 38 -4.29 -8.52 3.70
C PHE A 38 -3.84 -7.08 3.92
N GLY A 39 -3.33 -6.45 2.86
CA GLY A 39 -2.80 -5.08 2.90
C GLY A 39 -1.40 -4.94 3.51
N LYS A 40 -0.84 -5.98 4.14
CA LYS A 40 0.50 -5.96 4.75
C LYS A 40 1.58 -6.43 3.78
N TYR A 41 2.81 -5.96 4.00
CA TYR A 41 4.02 -6.38 3.27
C TYR A 41 4.84 -7.44 4.04
N PHE A 42 4.59 -7.56 5.33
CA PHE A 42 5.35 -8.39 6.25
C PHE A 42 4.41 -9.34 7.01
N CYS A 43 4.95 -10.46 7.49
CA CYS A 43 4.20 -11.46 8.23
C CYS A 43 3.88 -11.04 9.67
N GLY A 44 4.63 -10.09 10.23
CA GLY A 44 4.48 -9.59 11.60
C GLY A 44 5.36 -8.38 11.88
N GLU A 45 5.25 -7.86 13.11
CA GLU A 45 5.89 -6.62 13.56
C GLU A 45 7.42 -6.70 13.49
N ASP A 46 8.05 -7.79 13.94
CA ASP A 46 9.50 -7.96 13.89
C ASP A 46 10.10 -7.76 12.48
N CYS A 47 9.39 -8.25 11.45
CA CYS A 47 9.83 -8.09 10.07
C CYS A 47 9.63 -6.66 9.57
N GLU A 48 8.59 -5.97 10.04
CA GLU A 48 8.28 -4.58 9.69
C GLU A 48 9.26 -3.61 10.38
N GLU A 49 9.51 -3.81 11.67
CA GLU A 49 10.46 -3.03 12.47
C GLU A 49 11.88 -3.18 11.93
N TRP A 50 12.33 -4.40 11.64
CA TRP A 50 13.65 -4.62 11.05
C TRP A 50 13.84 -3.79 9.77
N VAL A 51 12.84 -3.73 8.88
CA VAL A 51 12.93 -2.93 7.65
C VAL A 51 12.90 -1.43 7.95
N ASN A 52 12.12 -0.99 8.94
CA ASN A 52 12.08 0.41 9.34
C ASN A 52 13.40 0.89 9.96
N GLU A 53 14.12 0.01 10.65
CA GLU A 53 15.42 0.31 11.28
C GLU A 53 16.60 0.19 10.33
N ASN A 54 16.53 -0.75 9.38
CA ASN A 54 17.63 -1.06 8.46
C ASN A 54 17.45 -0.44 7.06
N GLY A 55 16.54 0.53 6.92
CA GLY A 55 16.37 1.29 5.68
C GLY A 55 17.64 2.07 5.28
N PRO A 56 17.85 2.34 3.98
CA PRO A 56 16.93 2.07 2.88
C PRO A 56 16.97 0.62 2.40
N CYS A 57 15.79 0.03 2.18
CA CYS A 57 15.64 -1.32 1.62
C CYS A 57 14.83 -1.30 0.32
N ILE A 58 15.11 -2.24 -0.57
CA ILE A 58 14.35 -2.45 -1.80
C ILE A 58 13.95 -3.92 -1.92
N PHE A 59 12.67 -4.18 -2.16
CA PHE A 59 12.15 -5.53 -2.29
C PHE A 59 11.40 -5.69 -3.61
N LYS A 60 11.69 -6.77 -4.33
CA LYS A 60 10.97 -7.13 -5.55
C LYS A 60 9.58 -7.64 -5.18
N LEU A 61 8.54 -7.10 -5.80
CA LEU A 61 7.19 -7.63 -5.67
C LEU A 61 7.02 -8.86 -6.59
N SER A 62 6.33 -9.88 -6.10
CA SER A 62 5.95 -11.04 -6.91
C SER A 62 4.98 -10.63 -8.02
N LYS A 63 5.25 -11.07 -9.26
CA LYS A 63 4.39 -10.78 -10.43
C LYS A 63 2.97 -11.33 -10.27
N GLN A 64 2.82 -12.42 -9.51
CA GLN A 64 1.54 -13.06 -9.22
C GLN A 64 0.82 -12.41 -8.01
N GLY A 65 1.49 -11.50 -7.30
CA GLY A 65 0.95 -10.84 -6.11
C GLY A 65 -0.11 -9.80 -6.44
N ASN A 66 -1.07 -9.63 -5.52
CA ASN A 66 -2.11 -8.61 -5.61
C ASN A 66 -1.52 -7.20 -5.66
N LYS A 67 -0.41 -6.95 -4.95
CA LYS A 67 0.24 -5.63 -4.94
C LYS A 67 0.87 -5.28 -6.29
N PHE A 68 1.49 -6.26 -6.95
CA PHE A 68 2.03 -6.08 -8.30
C PHE A 68 0.88 -5.77 -9.28
N LYS A 69 -0.21 -6.54 -9.20
CA LYS A 69 -1.40 -6.34 -10.03
C LYS A 69 -2.05 -4.97 -9.81
N ASP A 70 -2.20 -4.52 -8.57
CA ASP A 70 -2.74 -3.20 -8.21
C ASP A 70 -1.96 -2.06 -8.88
N ILE A 71 -0.64 -2.05 -8.68
CA ILE A 71 0.24 -1.01 -9.24
C ILE A 71 0.27 -1.09 -10.77
N SER A 72 0.33 -2.31 -11.33
CA SER A 72 0.31 -2.51 -12.78
C SER A 72 -0.97 -1.97 -13.40
N ASN A 73 -2.13 -2.30 -12.83
CA ASN A 73 -3.42 -1.82 -13.29
C ASN A 73 -3.52 -0.29 -13.22
N GLN A 74 -2.99 0.31 -12.16
CA GLN A 74 -2.95 1.76 -12.03
C GLN A 74 -2.05 2.41 -13.10
N PHE A 75 -0.89 1.81 -13.41
CA PHE A 75 -0.02 2.31 -14.46
C PHE A 75 -0.73 2.25 -15.82
N MET A 76 -1.24 1.07 -16.18
CA MET A 76 -1.92 0.85 -17.46
C MET A 76 -3.14 1.76 -17.63
N SER A 77 -4.01 1.86 -16.62
CA SER A 77 -5.20 2.73 -16.68
C SER A 77 -4.90 4.23 -16.70
N SER A 78 -3.70 4.64 -16.26
CA SER A 78 -3.27 6.05 -16.25
C SER A 78 -2.42 6.43 -17.46
N TRP A 79 -2.07 5.48 -18.32
CA TRP A 79 -1.34 5.74 -19.55
C TRP A 79 -2.25 6.46 -20.56
N LYS A 80 -1.96 7.72 -20.82
CA LYS A 80 -2.75 8.59 -21.72
C LYS A 80 -1.97 9.06 -22.95
N HIS A 81 -0.82 8.44 -23.23
CA HIS A 81 0.02 8.82 -24.37
C HIS A 81 -0.43 8.08 -25.62
N GLU A 82 -1.34 8.70 -26.38
CA GLU A 82 -1.93 8.10 -27.60
C GLU A 82 -0.87 7.72 -28.65
N ASN A 83 0.18 8.53 -28.80
CA ASN A 83 1.25 8.31 -29.78
C ASN A 83 2.42 7.47 -29.25
N LYS A 84 2.29 6.82 -28.09
CA LYS A 84 3.35 5.99 -27.51
C LYS A 84 2.80 4.64 -27.10
N VAL A 85 3.49 3.59 -27.56
CA VAL A 85 3.21 2.22 -27.11
C VAL A 85 3.35 2.15 -25.60
N MET A 86 2.35 1.55 -24.95
CA MET A 86 2.38 1.30 -23.51
C MET A 86 3.56 0.38 -23.18
N PRO A 87 4.46 0.76 -22.25
CA PRO A 87 5.57 -0.09 -21.86
C PRO A 87 5.11 -1.36 -21.14
N GLU A 88 5.79 -2.47 -21.40
CA GLU A 88 5.64 -3.68 -20.60
C GLU A 88 6.30 -3.51 -19.23
N ILE A 89 5.58 -3.86 -18.16
CA ILE A 89 6.10 -3.81 -16.80
C ILE A 89 6.97 -5.04 -16.53
N HIS A 90 8.29 -4.88 -16.61
CA HIS A 90 9.22 -5.96 -16.36
C HIS A 90 9.27 -6.39 -14.88
N THR A 91 9.36 -5.43 -13.94
CA THR A 91 9.43 -5.68 -12.50
C THR A 91 8.94 -4.46 -11.73
N ILE A 92 8.37 -4.68 -10.55
CA ILE A 92 8.02 -3.61 -9.59
C ILE A 92 8.78 -3.87 -8.30
N TYR A 93 9.42 -2.82 -7.80
CA TYR A 93 10.10 -2.82 -6.51
C TYR A 93 9.35 -1.93 -5.52
N LYS A 94 9.26 -2.38 -4.27
CA LYS A 94 8.84 -1.55 -3.15
C LYS A 94 10.08 -1.02 -2.45
N ILE A 95 10.20 0.30 -2.42
CA ILE A 95 11.23 1.03 -1.69
C ILE A 95 10.72 1.31 -0.28
N PHE A 96 11.57 1.00 0.70
CA PHE A 96 11.46 1.42 2.09
C PHE A 96 12.60 2.41 2.35
N PRO A 97 12.32 3.71 2.38
CA PRO A 97 13.36 4.71 2.62
C PRO A 97 13.78 4.74 4.09
N GLU A 98 14.81 5.51 4.41
CA GLU A 98 15.21 5.76 5.78
C GLU A 98 14.07 6.32 6.64
N LYS A 99 14.04 5.94 7.92
CA LYS A 99 13.04 6.38 8.90
C LYS A 99 12.87 7.90 8.95
N GLN A 100 13.95 8.65 8.76
CA GLN A 100 13.94 10.12 8.76
C GLN A 100 13.10 10.69 7.59
N ILE A 101 13.17 10.09 6.40
CA ILE A 101 12.39 10.52 5.22
C ILE A 101 10.90 10.28 5.48
N ILE A 102 10.56 9.11 6.02
CA ILE A 102 9.18 8.77 6.38
C ILE A 102 8.65 9.73 7.46
N SER A 103 9.45 10.02 8.48
CA SER A 103 9.07 10.96 9.55
C SER A 103 8.82 12.37 9.00
N ARG A 104 9.71 12.90 8.15
CA ARG A 104 9.52 14.22 7.50
C ARG A 104 8.24 14.26 6.66
N TYR A 105 7.97 13.21 5.89
CA TYR A 105 6.75 13.08 5.11
C TYR A 105 5.49 13.09 5.99
N ASN A 106 5.47 12.25 7.02
CA ASN A 106 4.34 12.15 7.96
C ASN A 106 4.10 13.46 8.71
N ASN A 107 5.16 14.11 9.18
CA ASN A 107 5.07 15.41 9.86
C ASN A 107 4.45 16.48 8.95
N TYR A 108 4.88 16.53 7.67
CA TYR A 108 4.31 17.45 6.70
C TYR A 108 2.84 17.14 6.43
N ARG A 109 2.49 15.88 6.17
CA ARG A 109 1.09 15.46 5.98
C ARG A 109 0.22 15.84 7.16
N ASP A 110 0.70 15.59 8.38
CA ASP A 110 -0.03 15.86 9.61
C ASP A 110 -0.21 17.37 9.84
N THR A 111 0.78 18.18 9.43
CA THR A 111 0.66 19.64 9.39
C THR A 111 -0.41 20.10 8.40
N ILE A 112 -0.45 19.51 7.19
CA ILE A 112 -1.48 19.83 6.21
C ILE A 112 -2.87 19.42 6.73
N GLU A 113 -2.95 18.26 7.39
CA GLU A 113 -4.20 17.79 7.99
C GLU A 113 -4.69 18.73 9.10
N SER A 114 -3.81 19.16 10.01
CA SER A 114 -4.22 20.06 11.11
C SER A 114 -4.74 21.40 10.58
N LEU A 115 -4.14 21.91 9.51
CA LEU A 115 -4.53 23.16 8.85
C LEU A 115 -5.83 23.04 8.06
N ARG A 116 -6.06 21.90 7.37
CA ARG A 116 -7.11 21.80 6.35
C ARG A 116 -8.24 20.83 6.71
N ARG A 117 -8.05 19.94 7.69
CA ARG A 117 -9.00 18.91 8.14
C ARG A 117 -9.60 18.16 6.95
N LEU A 118 -8.77 17.49 6.18
CA LEU A 118 -9.14 16.90 4.89
C LEU A 118 -9.74 15.52 5.05
N ASP A 119 -9.31 14.75 6.04
CA ASP A 119 -9.75 13.36 6.20
C ASP A 119 -11.28 13.27 6.32
N GLY A 120 -11.88 12.37 5.54
CA GLY A 120 -13.33 12.18 5.47
C GLY A 120 -14.10 13.23 4.65
N LYS A 121 -13.47 14.34 4.21
CA LYS A 121 -14.15 15.32 3.34
C LYS A 121 -14.42 14.74 1.95
N PRO A 122 -15.52 15.12 1.30
CA PRO A 122 -15.79 14.68 -0.07
C PRO A 122 -14.74 15.24 -1.03
N PHE A 123 -14.35 14.43 -2.02
CA PHE A 123 -13.52 14.91 -3.12
C PHE A 123 -14.30 15.90 -4.00
N PRO A 124 -13.74 17.08 -4.34
CA PRO A 124 -14.41 18.11 -5.15
C PRO A 124 -14.84 17.64 -6.55
N LYS A 125 -14.18 16.58 -7.06
CA LYS A 125 -14.44 15.97 -8.38
C LYS A 125 -14.44 14.44 -8.29
N GLY A 126 -14.98 13.86 -7.23
CA GLY A 126 -14.98 12.41 -7.02
C GLY A 126 -16.39 11.86 -6.79
N ASP A 127 -16.75 10.82 -7.52
CA ASP A 127 -18.01 10.07 -7.39
C ASP A 127 -18.13 9.43 -5.99
N GLY A 128 -18.59 10.18 -4.99
CA GLY A 128 -18.79 9.71 -3.62
C GLY A 128 -17.51 9.36 -2.85
N ARG A 129 -16.34 9.70 -3.40
CA ARG A 129 -15.05 9.39 -2.78
C ARG A 129 -14.72 10.40 -1.68
N VAL A 130 -14.18 9.95 -0.56
CA VAL A 130 -13.70 10.81 0.55
C VAL A 130 -12.18 10.92 0.52
N MET A 131 -11.66 12.09 0.91
CA MET A 131 -10.25 12.38 1.08
C MET A 131 -9.66 11.60 2.25
N THR A 132 -8.41 11.19 2.10
CA THR A 132 -7.57 10.68 3.18
C THR A 132 -6.83 11.83 3.87
N LYS A 133 -6.23 11.54 5.03
CA LYS A 133 -5.31 12.45 5.73
C LYS A 133 -4.33 13.15 4.78
N GLY A 134 -4.25 14.47 4.85
CA GLY A 134 -3.41 15.30 3.98
C GLY A 134 -3.78 15.26 2.49
N ASN A 135 -4.94 14.69 2.14
CA ASN A 135 -5.37 14.38 0.77
C ASN A 135 -4.28 13.63 -0.02
N GLU A 136 -3.65 12.63 0.61
CA GLU A 136 -2.61 11.82 0.01
C GLU A 136 -3.12 11.13 -1.27
N GLN A 137 -2.35 11.22 -2.35
CA GLN A 137 -2.63 10.55 -3.61
C GLN A 137 -1.38 9.87 -4.16
N ARG A 138 -1.52 8.64 -4.64
CA ARG A 138 -0.44 7.97 -5.39
C ARG A 138 -0.34 8.61 -6.79
N ARG A 139 0.88 8.92 -7.21
CA ARG A 139 1.21 9.57 -8.49
C ARG A 139 2.44 8.92 -9.10
N PHE A 140 2.53 8.95 -10.42
CA PHE A 140 3.73 8.55 -11.14
C PHE A 140 4.66 9.76 -11.26
N HIS A 141 5.94 9.54 -10.99
CA HIS A 141 7.00 10.52 -11.18
C HIS A 141 8.12 9.86 -11.98
N GLY A 142 8.52 10.51 -13.08
CA GLY A 142 9.66 10.11 -13.88
C GLY A 142 10.68 11.25 -13.89
N THR A 143 11.93 10.92 -13.64
CA THR A 143 13.06 11.85 -13.76
C THR A 143 14.08 11.29 -14.74
N ARG A 144 14.89 12.16 -15.32
CA ARG A 144 16.09 11.74 -16.06
C ARG A 144 17.09 11.16 -15.07
N MET A 145 17.84 10.14 -15.52
CA MET A 145 19.07 9.71 -14.87
C MET A 145 20.21 10.63 -15.28
#